data_AF-A0A1F7CJH5-F1
#
_entry.id   AF-A0A1F7CJH5-F1
#
_cell.length_a   1.000
_cell.length_b   1.000
_cell.length_c   1.000
_cell.angle_alpha   90.00
_cell.angle_beta   90.00
_cell.angle_gamma   90.00
#
_symmetry.space_group_name_H-M   'P 1'
#
loop_
_entity.id
_entity.type
_entity.pdbx_description
1 polymer ?
#
loop_
_entity_poly.entity_id
_entity_poly.type
_entity_poly.pdbx_seq_one_letter_code
_entity_poly.pdbx_strand_id
1 'polypeptide(L)'
;MTTAATLVVLGIGAQRSGRVYAQSSQALANAETCVERSLQSLRTSFSYAGSETLTLTDGTCEIKTIGGSGNFNRSICVKGMTGNVTRRLEVLAKELLPVGTISLWQEVGTFTLCAE
;
A
#
# COMPACT_ATOMS: atom_id res chain seq x y z
N MET A 1 1.61 26.23 39.44
CA MET A 1 2.42 25.15 38.83
C MET A 1 1.62 24.29 37.84
N THR A 2 0.65 24.87 37.10
CA THR A 2 -0.23 24.11 36.19
C THR A 2 0.10 24.32 34.72
N THR A 3 0.73 25.44 34.36
CA THR A 3 1.06 25.79 32.97
C THR A 3 2.18 24.92 32.37
N ALA A 4 3.23 24.63 33.16
CA ALA A 4 4.35 23.80 32.70
C ALA A 4 3.95 22.34 32.41
N ALA A 5 3.07 21.76 33.23
CA ALA A 5 2.59 20.38 33.02
C ALA A 5 1.75 20.26 31.74
N THR A 6 0.90 21.25 31.45
CA THR A 6 0.09 21.27 30.22
C THR A 6 0.96 21.38 28.96
N LEU A 7 2.02 22.20 28.98
CA LEU A 7 2.96 22.33 27.86
C LEU A 7 3.66 21.01 27.52
N VAL A 8 4.06 20.24 28.53
CA VAL A 8 4.67 18.92 28.33
C VAL A 8 3.69 17.93 27.69
N VAL A 9 2.44 17.89 28.16
CA VAL A 9 1.40 17.01 27.60
C VAL A 9 1.11 17.37 26.14
N LEU A 10 1.01 18.66 25.81
CA LEU A 10 0.83 19.14 24.44
C LEU A 10 2.01 18.76 23.54
N GLY A 11 3.24 18.90 24.03
CA GLY A 11 4.45 18.51 23.30
C GLY A 11 4.48 17.02 22.94
N ILE A 12 4.16 16.16 23.92
CA ILE A 12 4.07 14.70 23.70
C ILE A 12 2.97 14.37 22.68
N GLY A 13 1.83 15.04 22.78
CA GLY A 13 0.71 14.87 21.83
C GLY A 13 1.09 15.25 20.39
N ALA A 14 1.77 16.38 20.21
CA ALA A 14 2.25 16.84 18.91
C ALA A 14 3.27 15.87 18.31
N GLN A 15 4.23 15.38 19.10
CA GLN A 15 5.23 14.40 18.65
C GLN A 15 4.59 13.07 18.22
N ARG A 16 3.62 12.57 19.00
CA ARG A 16 2.89 11.34 18.63
C ARG A 16 2.12 11.51 17.32
N SER A 17 1.44 12.64 17.16
CA SER A 17 0.69 12.95 15.94
C SER A 17 1.61 13.04 14.72
N GLY A 18 2.75 13.73 14.85
CA GLY A 18 3.77 13.81 13.81
C GLY A 18 4.35 12.44 13.44
N ARG A 19 4.59 11.57 14.42
CA ARG A 19 5.07 10.21 14.18
C ARG A 19 4.05 9.35 13.43
N VAL A 20 2.77 9.39 13.81
CA VAL A 20 1.71 8.65 13.12
C VAL A 20 1.54 9.15 11.69
N TYR A 21 1.61 10.46 11.48
CA TYR A 21 1.57 11.05 10.13
C TYR A 21 2.74 10.55 9.26
N ALA A 22 3.97 10.59 9.77
CA ALA A 22 5.15 10.08 9.07
C ALA A 22 5.03 8.58 8.76
N GLN A 23 4.58 7.78 9.73
CA GLN A 23 4.35 6.34 9.54
C GLN A 23 3.24 6.07 8.51
N SER A 24 2.19 6.90 8.45
CA SER A 24 1.14 6.80 7.43
C SER A 24 1.66 7.11 6.04
N SER A 25 2.49 8.14 5.90
CA SER A 25 3.14 8.44 4.61
C SER A 25 4.05 7.31 4.16
N GLN A 26 4.84 6.75 5.09
CA GLN A 26 5.73 5.63 4.78
C GLN A 26 4.97 4.35 4.42
N ALA A 27 3.89 4.04 5.15
CA ALA A 27 3.04 2.90 4.86
C ALA A 27 2.37 3.03 3.48
N LEU A 28 2.01 4.25 3.05
CA LEU A 28 1.49 4.49 1.69
C LEU A 28 2.57 4.23 0.64
N ALA A 29 3.79 4.78 0.82
CA ALA A 29 4.90 4.53 -0.08
C ALA A 29 5.25 3.03 -0.20
N ASN A 30 5.19 2.30 0.92
CA ASN A 30 5.36 0.84 0.93
C ASN A 30 4.25 0.14 0.11
N ALA A 31 3.00 0.58 0.22
CA ALA A 31 1.90 0.04 -0.57
C ALA A 31 2.12 0.31 -2.07
N GLU A 32 2.46 1.54 -2.46
CA GLU A 32 2.75 1.93 -3.85
C GLU A 32 3.90 1.09 -4.43
N THR A 33 4.94 0.84 -3.63
CA THR A 33 6.06 -0.05 -4.02
C THR A 33 5.57 -1.44 -4.40
N CYS A 34 4.65 -2.02 -3.62
CA CYS A 34 4.06 -3.32 -3.92
C CYS A 34 3.16 -3.29 -5.17
N VAL A 35 2.45 -2.19 -5.44
CA VAL A 35 1.71 -2.02 -6.71
C VAL A 35 2.67 -2.04 -7.90
N GLU A 36 3.72 -1.22 -7.86
CA GLU A 36 4.69 -1.12 -8.95
C GLU A 36 5.42 -2.44 -9.19
N ARG A 37 5.83 -3.13 -8.12
CA ARG A 37 6.37 -4.48 -8.19
C ARG A 37 5.39 -5.44 -8.89
N SER A 38 4.12 -5.40 -8.51
CA SER A 38 3.09 -6.28 -9.11
C SER A 38 2.93 -6.00 -10.60
N LEU A 39 2.84 -4.73 -10.99
CA LEU A 39 2.74 -4.30 -12.38
C LEU A 39 3.96 -4.71 -13.21
N GLN A 40 5.17 -4.56 -12.66
CA GLN A 40 6.40 -5.01 -13.30
C GLN A 40 6.40 -6.52 -13.50
N SER A 41 6.12 -7.29 -12.44
CA SER A 41 6.06 -8.77 -12.49
C SER A 41 5.00 -9.27 -13.47
N LEU A 42 3.85 -8.58 -13.56
CA LEU A 42 2.79 -8.94 -14.49
C LEU A 42 3.15 -8.66 -15.95
N ARG A 43 3.95 -7.62 -16.23
CA ARG A 43 4.45 -7.35 -17.58
C ARG A 43 5.51 -8.35 -18.03
N THR A 44 6.25 -8.97 -17.11
CA THR A 44 7.23 -10.01 -17.42
C THR A 44 6.62 -11.40 -17.44
N SER A 45 5.60 -11.65 -16.61
CA SER A 45 4.88 -12.91 -16.52
C SER A 45 3.41 -12.70 -16.19
N PHE A 46 2.53 -13.00 -17.15
CA PHE A 46 1.08 -12.94 -16.92
C PHE A 46 0.57 -13.98 -15.90
N SER A 47 1.38 -15.00 -15.57
CA SER A 47 1.06 -16.01 -14.55
C SER A 47 1.52 -15.62 -13.13
N TYR A 48 2.11 -14.43 -12.94
CA TYR A 48 2.45 -13.94 -11.61
C TYR A 48 1.20 -13.90 -10.71
N ALA A 49 1.27 -14.65 -9.61
CA ALA A 49 0.13 -14.90 -8.73
C ALA A 49 0.03 -13.93 -7.54
N GLY A 50 1.09 -13.18 -7.23
CA GLY A 50 1.18 -12.39 -6.00
C GLY A 50 1.25 -13.30 -4.76
N SER A 51 0.50 -12.96 -3.71
CA SER A 51 0.46 -13.69 -2.43
C SER A 51 1.81 -13.75 -1.71
N GLU A 52 2.52 -12.61 -1.67
CA GLU A 52 3.83 -12.50 -1.05
C GLU A 52 3.95 -11.24 -0.19
N THR A 53 4.82 -11.29 0.81
CA THR A 53 5.18 -10.15 1.65
C THR A 53 6.63 -9.78 1.40
N LEU A 54 6.87 -8.52 1.09
CA LEU A 54 8.18 -7.95 0.85
C LEU A 54 8.62 -7.12 2.06
N THR A 55 9.83 -7.38 2.53
CA THR A 55 10.49 -6.53 3.52
C THR A 55 11.21 -5.39 2.81
N LEU A 56 10.90 -4.17 3.21
CA LEU A 56 11.51 -2.94 2.72
C LEU A 56 12.37 -2.32 3.83
N THR A 57 13.15 -1.29 3.51
CA THR A 57 13.98 -0.59 4.51
C THR A 57 13.15 -0.05 5.67
N ASP A 58 12.01 0.58 5.36
CA ASP A 58 11.16 1.30 6.34
C ASP A 58 9.77 0.67 6.49
N GLY A 59 9.73 -0.66 6.55
CA GLY A 59 8.53 -1.43 6.83
C GLY A 59 8.36 -2.63 5.91
N THR A 60 7.12 -3.01 5.67
CA THR A 60 6.78 -4.13 4.79
C THR A 60 5.69 -3.74 3.82
N CYS A 61 5.56 -4.49 2.74
CA CYS A 61 4.37 -4.45 1.91
C CYS A 61 3.93 -5.87 1.54
N GLU A 62 2.62 -6.09 1.47
CA GLU A 62 1.97 -7.38 1.21
C GLU A 62 1.21 -7.26 -0.11
N ILE A 63 1.46 -8.18 -1.03
CA ILE A 63 0.76 -8.33 -2.30
C ILE A 63 -0.24 -9.46 -2.13
N LYS A 64 -1.53 -9.17 -2.29
CA LYS A 64 -2.58 -10.20 -2.29
C LYS A 64 -2.53 -11.04 -3.55
N THR A 65 -3.32 -12.11 -3.60
CA THR A 65 -3.46 -12.90 -4.83
C THR A 65 -3.95 -12.00 -5.96
N ILE A 66 -3.25 -12.01 -7.09
CA ILE A 66 -3.63 -11.23 -8.27
C ILE A 66 -4.89 -11.82 -8.90
N GLY A 67 -5.92 -11.00 -9.11
CA GLY A 67 -7.15 -11.42 -9.76
C GLY A 67 -7.15 -11.22 -11.27
N GLY A 68 -8.01 -11.96 -11.97
CA GLY A 68 -8.09 -12.03 -13.44
C GLY A 68 -7.09 -13.03 -14.04
N SER A 69 -6.83 -12.94 -15.35
CA SER A 69 -5.80 -13.74 -16.02
C SER A 69 -5.31 -13.09 -17.32
N GLY A 70 -4.04 -13.32 -17.69
CA GLY A 70 -3.50 -12.84 -18.96
C GLY A 70 -3.18 -11.34 -18.95
N ASN A 71 -3.43 -10.67 -20.07
CA ASN A 71 -3.06 -9.27 -20.29
C ASN A 71 -4.07 -8.26 -19.74
N PHE A 72 -5.32 -8.66 -19.51
CA PHE A 72 -6.44 -7.74 -19.27
C PHE A 72 -7.05 -7.90 -17.88
N ASN A 73 -7.66 -6.82 -17.39
CA ASN A 73 -8.47 -6.76 -16.17
C ASN A 73 -7.79 -7.44 -14.96
N ARG A 74 -6.58 -7.01 -14.65
CA ARG A 74 -5.79 -7.55 -13.53
C ARG A 74 -6.07 -6.72 -12.29
N SER A 75 -6.64 -7.35 -11.26
CA SER A 75 -6.81 -6.72 -9.96
C SER A 75 -5.58 -6.95 -9.09
N ILE A 76 -5.08 -5.86 -8.51
CA ILE A 76 -3.90 -5.81 -7.67
C ILE A 76 -4.35 -5.15 -6.37
N CYS A 77 -4.27 -5.89 -5.27
CA CYS A 77 -4.57 -5.36 -3.94
C CYS A 77 -3.36 -5.55 -3.05
N VAL A 78 -2.96 -4.47 -2.38
CA VAL A 78 -1.72 -4.47 -1.61
C VAL A 78 -1.90 -3.74 -0.29
N LYS A 79 -1.15 -4.17 0.72
CA LYS A 79 -1.03 -3.48 2.01
C LYS A 79 0.39 -2.95 2.13
N GLY A 80 0.56 -1.74 2.62
CA GLY A 80 1.84 -1.21 3.08
C GLY A 80 1.79 -0.98 4.59
N MET A 81 2.83 -1.38 5.30
CA MET A 81 2.87 -1.36 6.76
C MET A 81 4.16 -0.71 7.27
N THR A 82 4.03 0.19 8.24
CA THR A 82 5.14 0.79 8.98
C THR A 82 4.72 1.02 10.43
N GLY A 83 5.40 0.34 11.37
CA GLY A 83 4.96 0.34 12.77
C GLY A 83 3.54 -0.24 12.90
N ASN A 84 2.61 0.54 13.45
CA ASN A 84 1.21 0.14 13.64
C ASN A 84 0.27 0.73 12.57
N VAL A 85 0.82 1.34 11.52
CA VAL A 85 0.01 1.95 10.46
C VAL A 85 -0.02 1.03 9.25
N THR A 86 -1.22 0.82 8.70
CA THR A 86 -1.44 0.06 7.47
C THR A 86 -2.20 0.93 6.48
N ARG A 87 -1.69 1.03 5.25
CA ARG A 87 -2.36 1.66 4.10
C ARG A 87 -2.67 0.57 3.07
N ARG A 88 -3.80 0.69 2.36
CA ARG A 88 -4.26 -0.32 1.41
C ARG A 88 -4.55 0.32 0.08
N LEU A 89 -3.97 -0.20 -1.00
CA LEU A 89 -4.24 0.25 -2.36
C LEU A 89 -4.90 -0.87 -3.15
N GLU A 90 -5.83 -0.48 -4.01
CA GLU A 90 -6.40 -1.32 -5.06
C GLU A 90 -6.16 -0.69 -6.42
N VAL A 91 -5.73 -1.52 -7.35
CA VAL A 91 -5.49 -1.14 -8.73
C VAL A 91 -6.18 -2.13 -9.66
N LEU A 92 -6.85 -1.61 -10.68
CA LEU A 92 -7.37 -2.40 -11.79
C LEU A 92 -6.60 -2.01 -13.05
N ALA A 93 -5.68 -2.89 -13.48
CA ALA A 93 -5.03 -2.74 -14.78
C ALA A 93 -5.98 -3.27 -15.87
N LYS A 94 -6.44 -2.37 -16.74
CA LYS A 94 -7.29 -2.73 -17.89
C LYS A 94 -6.53 -3.62 -18.86
N GLU A 95 -5.27 -3.25 -19.13
CA GLU A 95 -4.35 -3.88 -20.07
C GLU A 95 -2.91 -3.66 -19.58
N LEU A 96 -2.03 -4.65 -19.71
CA LEU A 96 -0.62 -4.56 -19.24
C LEU A 96 0.37 -4.23 -20.37
N LEU A 97 0.15 -4.77 -21.57
CA LEU A 97 0.97 -4.64 -22.77
C LEU A 97 0.09 -4.37 -24.00
N PRO A 98 0.60 -3.69 -25.04
CA PRO A 98 1.95 -3.12 -25.16
C PRO A 98 2.15 -1.84 -24.33
N VAL A 99 1.09 -1.04 -24.16
CA VAL A 99 1.09 0.14 -23.29
C VAL A 99 0.11 -0.12 -22.16
N GLY A 100 0.64 -0.26 -20.94
CA GLY A 100 -0.18 -0.56 -19.78
C GLY A 100 -1.17 0.57 -19.49
N THR A 101 -2.45 0.22 -19.35
CA THR A 101 -3.54 1.15 -19.02
C THR A 101 -4.16 0.79 -17.69
N ILE A 102 -4.23 1.76 -16.78
CA ILE A 102 -4.85 1.60 -15.46
C ILE A 102 -6.26 2.19 -15.50
N SER A 103 -7.25 1.38 -15.15
CA SER A 103 -8.65 1.82 -15.03
C SER A 103 -8.95 2.39 -13.65
N LEU A 104 -8.25 1.94 -12.62
CA LEU A 104 -8.46 2.36 -11.24
C LEU A 104 -7.15 2.31 -10.47
N TRP A 105 -6.89 3.36 -9.69
CA TRP A 105 -5.83 3.39 -8.68
C TRP A 105 -6.34 4.18 -7.49
N GLN A 106 -6.59 3.51 -6.37
CA GLN A 106 -7.18 4.16 -5.21
C GLN A 106 -6.73 3.55 -3.90
N GLU A 107 -6.76 4.38 -2.86
CA GLU A 107 -6.66 3.92 -1.49
C GLU A 107 -8.02 3.53 -0.94
N VAL A 108 -8.08 2.42 -0.21
CA VAL A 108 -9.33 1.87 0.32
C VAL A 108 -9.22 1.55 1.81
N GLY A 109 -10.34 1.63 2.53
CA GLY A 109 -10.42 1.11 3.90
C GLY A 109 -10.41 -0.42 3.95
N THR A 110 -11.04 -1.04 2.96
CA THR A 110 -11.20 -2.50 2.79
C THR A 110 -11.17 -2.83 1.31
N PHE A 111 -10.65 -4.00 0.96
CA PHE A 111 -10.58 -4.43 -0.43
C PHE A 111 -11.98 -4.74 -1.00
N THR A 112 -12.18 -4.38 -2.26
CA THR A 112 -13.37 -4.64 -3.07
C THR A 112 -13.04 -5.44 -4.34
N LEU A 113 -11.78 -5.41 -4.80
CA LEU A 113 -11.32 -6.10 -6.01
C LEU A 113 -10.66 -7.45 -5.73
N CYS A 114 -10.27 -7.72 -4.49
CA CYS A 114 -9.61 -8.97 -4.10
C CYS A 114 -10.24 -9.54 -2.83
N ALA A 115 -10.15 -10.87 -2.69
CA ALA A 115 -10.43 -11.53 -1.41
C ALA A 115 -9.32 -11.19 -0.40
N GLU A 116 -9.69 -11.05 0.88
CA GLU A 116 -8.75 -10.79 1.99
C GLU A 116 -7.90 -12.00 2.37
#